data_AF-A0A9D1DB04-F1
#
_entry.id   AF-A0A9D1DB04-F1
#
_cell.length_a   1.000
_cell.length_b   1.000
_cell.length_c   1.000
_cell.angle_alpha   90.00
_cell.angle_beta   90.00
_cell.angle_gamma   90.00
#
_symmetry.space_group_name_H-M   'P 1'
#
loop_
_entity.id
_entity.type
_entity.pdbx_description
1 polymer ?
#
loop_
_entity_poly.entity_id
_entity_poly.type
_entity_poly.pdbx_seq_one_letter_code
_entity_poly.pdbx_strand_id
1 'polypeptide(L)'
;MKYIRKAIALVLVAVFIAAVAIGLSVIFAVRNINVFTVDYTASGDSDGTDEFADTVSGIRESLSQFEGRTIVTVNEEDISAIVAESGYAEFVSAERVYPCTINVTVKERLEVFAVPADDGSGYVILDGNCNEMVTKAENVNNLDGSPNVLLDVPQEDYALVADILSSFGEKFSSVRAFAESVTAVNDSILGELLRIKLRCGVTMEIREYKVHTEEKAQALFNAFDLTPDYLKLDGYMYCMETDSGAFRVILPDGSII
;
A
#
# COMPACT_ATOMS: atom_id res chain seq x y z
N MET A 1 47.31 -22.50 48.66
CA MET A 1 46.08 -21.89 49.22
C MET A 1 45.64 -20.58 48.56
N LYS A 2 46.54 -19.64 48.20
CA LYS A 2 46.14 -18.36 47.53
C LYS A 2 45.42 -18.55 46.18
N TYR A 3 45.86 -19.49 45.35
CA TYR A 3 45.25 -19.74 44.03
C TYR A 3 43.87 -20.40 44.11
N ILE A 4 43.65 -21.28 45.09
CA ILE A 4 42.36 -21.94 45.32
C ILE A 4 41.29 -20.92 45.75
N ARG A 5 41.64 -19.97 46.63
CA ARG A 5 40.71 -18.89 47.04
C ARG A 5 40.35 -17.96 45.88
N LYS A 6 41.30 -17.67 44.98
CA LYS A 6 41.04 -16.87 43.77
C LYS A 6 40.15 -17.61 42.77
N ALA A 7 40.33 -18.92 42.60
CA ALA A 7 39.50 -19.75 41.75
C ALA A 7 38.05 -19.83 42.25
N ILE A 8 37.85 -20.03 43.57
CA ILE A 8 36.52 -20.05 44.19
C ILE A 8 35.81 -18.70 44.03
N ALA A 9 36.52 -17.59 44.23
CA ALA A 9 35.96 -16.25 44.03
C ALA A 9 35.53 -16.03 42.57
N LEU A 10 36.32 -16.49 41.60
CA LEU A 10 35.98 -16.36 40.18
C LEU A 10 34.75 -17.18 39.79
N VAL A 11 34.63 -18.41 40.30
CA VAL A 11 33.43 -19.25 40.10
C VAL A 11 32.19 -18.60 40.73
N LEU A 12 32.29 -18.08 41.95
CA LEU A 12 31.18 -17.37 42.61
C LEU A 12 30.73 -16.13 41.80
N VAL A 13 31.67 -15.35 41.29
CA VAL A 13 31.37 -14.20 40.43
C VAL A 13 30.70 -14.65 39.13
N ALA A 14 31.20 -15.71 38.49
CA ALA A 14 30.59 -16.26 37.27
C ALA A 14 29.15 -16.74 37.50
N VAL A 15 28.90 -17.46 38.60
CA VAL A 15 27.54 -17.91 38.98
C VAL A 15 26.63 -16.72 39.29
N PHE A 16 27.14 -15.69 39.97
CA PHE A 16 26.36 -14.48 40.24
C PHE A 16 25.99 -13.73 38.95
N ILE A 17 26.93 -13.57 38.02
CA ILE A 17 26.66 -12.97 36.70
C ILE A 17 25.62 -13.79 35.94
N ALA A 18 25.72 -15.12 35.95
CA ALA A 18 24.75 -16.00 35.30
C ALA A 18 23.35 -15.86 35.92
N ALA A 19 23.25 -15.81 37.25
CA ALA A 19 21.98 -15.63 37.95
C ALA A 19 21.34 -14.27 37.64
N VAL A 20 22.14 -13.20 37.60
CA VAL A 20 21.67 -11.85 37.19
C VAL A 20 21.21 -11.85 35.74
N ALA A 21 21.96 -12.47 34.82
CA ALA A 21 21.57 -12.56 33.42
C ALA A 21 20.24 -13.30 33.24
N ILE A 22 20.05 -14.45 33.89
CA ILE A 22 18.79 -15.20 33.85
C ILE A 22 17.65 -14.38 34.46
N GLY A 23 17.88 -13.73 35.61
CA GLY A 23 16.89 -12.90 36.28
C GLY A 23 16.43 -11.73 35.41
N LEU A 24 17.37 -11.04 34.75
CA LEU A 24 17.06 -9.96 33.82
C LEU A 24 16.29 -10.49 32.60
N SER A 25 16.68 -11.63 32.03
CA SER A 25 15.97 -12.24 30.90
C SER A 25 14.51 -12.56 31.23
N VAL A 26 14.22 -13.04 32.45
CA VAL A 26 12.83 -13.33 32.87
C VAL A 26 12.00 -12.07 33.08
N ILE A 27 12.60 -10.99 33.60
CA ILE A 27 11.92 -9.70 33.80
C ILE A 27 11.62 -9.03 32.46
N PHE A 28 12.57 -9.12 31.51
CA PHE A 28 12.47 -8.54 30.18
C PHE A 28 11.85 -9.49 29.13
N ALA A 29 11.32 -10.64 29.56
CA ALA A 29 10.58 -11.52 28.67
C ALA A 29 9.27 -10.85 28.25
N VAL A 30 8.96 -10.87 26.96
CA VAL A 30 7.70 -10.35 26.42
C VAL A 30 6.55 -11.16 27.01
N ARG A 31 5.60 -10.48 27.65
CA ARG A 31 4.38 -11.08 28.21
C ARG A 31 3.11 -10.61 27.52
N ASN A 32 3.12 -9.39 26.99
CA ASN A 32 1.98 -8.80 26.34
C ASN A 32 2.43 -8.20 25.01
N ILE A 33 1.65 -8.46 23.96
CA ILE A 33 1.79 -7.80 22.67
C ILE A 33 0.44 -7.15 22.38
N ASN A 34 0.42 -5.81 22.37
CA ASN A 34 -0.78 -5.05 22.06
C ASN A 34 -0.74 -4.67 20.60
N VAL A 35 -1.81 -4.93 19.85
CA VAL A 35 -1.95 -4.50 18.46
C VAL A 35 -2.97 -3.37 18.40
N PHE A 36 -2.48 -2.16 18.12
CA PHE A 36 -3.28 -0.97 17.84
C PHE A 36 -3.59 -0.90 16.36
N THR A 37 -4.84 -0.66 16.03
CA THR A 37 -5.35 -0.57 14.67
C THR A 37 -5.62 0.87 14.29
N VAL A 38 -5.31 1.22 13.04
CA VAL A 38 -5.75 2.44 12.38
C VAL A 38 -6.59 2.01 11.18
N ASP A 39 -7.91 2.12 11.32
CA ASP A 39 -8.90 1.74 10.32
C ASP A 39 -9.57 2.99 9.69
N TYR A 40 -10.30 2.77 8.60
CA TYR A 40 -11.01 3.84 7.89
C TYR A 40 -12.52 3.85 8.12
N THR A 41 -13.08 2.86 8.82
CA THR A 41 -14.51 2.79 9.14
C THR A 41 -14.80 3.48 10.48
N ALA A 42 -14.85 4.81 10.47
CA ALA A 42 -15.03 5.65 11.66
C ALA A 42 -16.43 5.60 12.33
N SER A 43 -17.24 4.55 12.13
CA SER A 43 -18.62 4.51 12.63
C SER A 43 -19.02 3.15 13.22
N GLY A 44 -18.53 2.85 14.42
CA GLY A 44 -18.99 1.76 15.26
C GLY A 44 -17.84 1.19 16.10
N ASP A 45 -18.16 0.49 17.20
CA ASP A 45 -17.21 -0.29 18.00
C ASP A 45 -16.62 -1.51 17.22
N SER A 46 -16.36 -1.36 15.92
CA SER A 46 -15.89 -2.38 14.99
C SER A 46 -14.47 -2.07 14.53
N ASP A 47 -13.55 -3.03 14.71
CA ASP A 47 -12.14 -3.00 14.31
C ASP A 47 -11.97 -3.04 12.77
N GLY A 48 -12.46 -2.04 12.04
CA GLY A 48 -12.33 -1.95 10.57
C GLY A 48 -13.36 -2.73 9.76
N THR A 49 -13.01 -3.08 8.52
CA THR A 49 -13.77 -4.05 7.69
C THR A 49 -13.67 -5.46 8.26
N ASP A 50 -14.64 -6.35 7.98
CA ASP A 50 -14.61 -7.73 8.47
C ASP A 50 -13.30 -8.43 8.07
N GLU A 51 -12.83 -8.19 6.85
CA GLU A 51 -11.55 -8.70 6.34
C GLU A 51 -10.34 -8.15 7.12
N PHE A 52 -10.36 -6.89 7.51
CA PHE A 52 -9.29 -6.29 8.31
C PHE A 52 -9.28 -6.82 9.75
N ALA A 53 -10.45 -6.96 10.37
CA ALA A 53 -10.58 -7.52 11.73
C ALA A 53 -10.05 -8.96 11.81
N ASP A 54 -10.35 -9.78 10.80
CA ASP A 54 -9.83 -11.16 10.68
C ASP A 54 -8.30 -11.15 10.50
N THR A 55 -7.80 -10.25 9.66
CA THR A 55 -6.36 -10.05 9.42
C THR A 55 -5.63 -9.66 10.72
N VAL A 56 -6.16 -8.71 11.47
CA VAL A 56 -5.60 -8.26 12.76
C VAL A 56 -5.59 -9.39 13.79
N SER A 57 -6.64 -10.21 13.81
CA SER A 57 -6.70 -11.39 14.68
C SER A 57 -5.60 -12.41 14.32
N GLY A 58 -5.37 -12.67 13.04
CA GLY A 58 -4.26 -13.50 12.56
C GLY A 58 -2.88 -12.92 12.90
N ILE A 59 -2.70 -11.59 12.79
CA ILE A 59 -1.47 -10.91 13.20
C ILE A 59 -1.23 -11.09 14.70
N ARG A 60 -2.26 -10.92 15.54
CA ARG A 60 -2.16 -11.13 17.00
C ARG A 60 -1.70 -12.55 17.33
N GLU A 61 -2.26 -13.55 16.65
CA GLU A 61 -1.85 -14.95 16.80
C GLU A 61 -0.40 -15.17 16.36
N SER A 62 0.00 -14.68 15.18
CA SER A 62 1.37 -14.82 14.68
C SER A 62 2.41 -14.10 15.54
N LEU A 63 2.06 -12.96 16.14
CA LEU A 63 2.95 -12.23 17.05
C LEU A 63 3.14 -12.95 18.40
N SER A 64 2.21 -13.81 18.81
CA SER A 64 2.32 -14.59 20.05
C SER A 64 3.58 -15.47 20.10
N GLN A 65 4.20 -15.79 18.95
CA GLN A 65 5.47 -16.52 18.89
C GLN A 65 6.66 -15.79 19.55
N PHE A 66 6.51 -14.48 19.80
CA PHE A 66 7.50 -13.67 20.51
C PHE A 66 7.29 -13.66 22.03
N GLU A 67 6.15 -14.16 22.53
CA GLU A 67 5.92 -14.31 23.97
C GLU A 67 6.99 -15.22 24.59
N GLY A 68 7.50 -14.82 25.75
CA GLY A 68 8.58 -15.52 26.44
C GLY A 68 9.99 -15.25 25.88
N ARG A 69 10.13 -14.59 24.72
CA ARG A 69 11.44 -14.11 24.24
C ARG A 69 11.83 -12.82 24.95
N THR A 70 13.13 -12.52 25.02
CA THR A 70 13.62 -11.26 25.57
C THR A 70 13.20 -10.10 24.67
N ILE A 71 12.60 -9.05 25.21
CA ILE A 71 12.10 -7.88 24.46
C ILE A 71 13.15 -7.22 23.55
N VAL A 72 14.42 -7.29 23.93
CA VAL A 72 15.57 -6.75 23.18
C VAL A 72 15.91 -7.59 21.95
N THR A 73 15.51 -8.87 21.93
CA THR A 73 15.79 -9.80 20.81
C THR A 73 14.70 -9.81 19.75
N VAL A 74 13.55 -9.18 20.01
CA VAL A 74 12.48 -9.05 19.03
C VAL A 74 12.80 -7.86 18.14
N ASN A 75 13.08 -8.12 16.86
CA ASN A 75 13.38 -7.09 15.89
C ASN A 75 12.11 -6.54 15.25
N GLU A 76 12.17 -5.27 14.85
CA GLU A 76 11.07 -4.62 14.14
C GLU A 76 10.88 -5.21 12.74
N GLU A 77 11.96 -5.65 12.10
CA GLU A 77 11.93 -6.35 10.81
C GLU A 77 11.07 -7.62 10.88
N ASP A 78 11.26 -8.45 11.92
CA ASP A 78 10.49 -9.70 12.10
C ASP A 78 9.00 -9.41 12.29
N ILE A 79 8.66 -8.36 13.04
CA ILE A 79 7.27 -7.91 13.24
C ILE A 79 6.69 -7.40 11.92
N SER A 80 7.44 -6.58 11.19
CA SER A 80 7.00 -6.01 9.92
C SER A 80 6.73 -7.08 8.85
N ALA A 81 7.54 -8.15 8.82
CA ALA A 81 7.36 -9.27 7.90
C ALA A 81 6.05 -10.03 8.17
N ILE A 82 5.73 -10.29 9.45
CA ILE A 82 4.47 -10.94 9.85
C ILE A 82 3.26 -10.09 9.45
N VAL A 83 3.35 -8.77 9.64
CA VAL A 83 2.27 -7.85 9.25
C VAL A 83 2.14 -7.81 7.72
N ALA A 84 3.24 -7.77 6.97
CA ALA A 84 3.22 -7.74 5.51
C ALA A 84 2.63 -9.02 4.89
N GLU A 85 2.86 -10.19 5.49
CA GLU A 85 2.29 -11.48 5.04
C GLU A 85 0.75 -11.51 5.10
N SER A 86 0.15 -10.65 5.93
CA SER A 86 -1.30 -10.60 6.13
C SER A 86 -2.09 -9.97 4.96
N GLY A 87 -1.41 -9.22 4.08
CA GLY A 87 -2.01 -8.60 2.89
C GLY A 87 -2.80 -7.31 3.17
N TYR A 88 -3.72 -7.29 4.13
CA TYR A 88 -4.60 -6.14 4.42
C TYR A 88 -4.05 -5.14 5.44
N ALA A 89 -2.95 -5.47 6.12
CA ALA A 89 -2.35 -4.58 7.11
C ALA A 89 -0.98 -4.07 6.66
N GLU A 90 -0.72 -2.79 6.92
CA GLU A 90 0.56 -2.12 6.79
C GLU A 90 1.17 -1.93 8.18
N PHE A 91 2.46 -2.25 8.33
CA PHE A 91 3.19 -1.99 9.56
C PHE A 91 3.52 -0.50 9.68
N VAL A 92 3.11 0.14 10.78
CA VAL A 92 3.40 1.56 11.03
C VAL A 92 4.57 1.71 12.00
N SER A 93 4.48 1.04 13.15
CA SER A 93 5.49 1.17 14.20
C SER A 93 5.40 0.03 15.21
N ALA A 94 6.52 -0.27 15.86
CA ALA A 94 6.53 -1.08 17.08
C ALA A 94 7.28 -0.36 18.19
N GLU A 95 6.60 -0.13 19.32
CA GLU A 95 7.16 0.52 20.50
C GLU A 95 7.36 -0.51 21.61
N ARG A 96 8.56 -0.52 22.19
CA ARG A 96 8.92 -1.39 23.33
C ARG A 96 8.60 -0.66 24.64
N VAL A 97 7.56 -1.11 25.33
CA VAL A 97 7.20 -0.61 26.66
C VAL A 97 7.79 -1.55 27.72
N TYR A 98 8.90 -1.11 28.30
CA TYR A 98 9.57 -1.85 29.36
C TYR A 98 8.67 -1.98 30.62
N PRO A 99 8.72 -3.13 31.32
CA PRO A 99 9.71 -4.20 31.16
C PRO A 99 9.36 -5.29 30.13
N CYS A 100 8.09 -5.49 29.76
CA CYS A 100 7.66 -6.74 29.12
C CYS A 100 6.57 -6.61 28.04
N THR A 101 6.33 -5.41 27.50
CA THR A 101 5.23 -5.16 26.54
C THR A 101 5.76 -4.62 25.22
N ILE A 102 5.21 -5.12 24.11
CA ILE A 102 5.45 -4.56 22.77
C ILE A 102 4.11 -4.05 22.25
N ASN A 103 4.06 -2.78 21.90
CA ASN A 103 2.93 -2.16 21.24
C ASN A 103 3.22 -2.13 19.74
N VAL A 104 2.39 -2.78 18.94
CA VAL A 104 2.48 -2.78 17.48
C VAL A 104 1.33 -1.97 16.94
N THR A 105 1.61 -1.01 16.07
CA THR A 105 0.60 -0.24 15.37
C THR A 105 0.55 -0.71 13.93
N VAL A 106 -0.62 -1.16 13.52
CA VAL A 106 -0.93 -1.58 12.16
C VAL A 106 -2.01 -0.68 11.58
N LYS A 107 -1.92 -0.44 10.28
CA LYS A 107 -2.84 0.40 9.54
C LYS A 107 -3.51 -0.42 8.45
N GLU A 108 -4.80 -0.23 8.25
CA GLU A 108 -5.53 -0.87 7.15
C GLU A 108 -4.97 -0.40 5.80
N ARG A 109 -4.72 -1.33 4.88
CA ARG A 109 -4.42 -1.04 3.48
C ARG A 109 -5.74 -0.90 2.72
N LEU A 110 -5.81 0.12 1.87
CA LEU A 110 -7.00 0.39 1.07
C LEU A 110 -6.88 -0.31 -0.29
N GLU A 111 -7.91 -1.06 -0.66
CA GLU A 111 -8.04 -1.59 -2.01
C GLU A 111 -8.29 -0.43 -3.00
N VAL A 112 -7.45 -0.33 -4.03
CA VAL A 112 -7.55 0.73 -5.05
C VAL A 112 -7.67 0.14 -6.44
N PHE A 113 -6.82 -0.83 -6.78
CA PHE A 113 -6.74 -1.42 -8.11
C PHE A 113 -7.14 -2.90 -8.10
N ALA A 114 -7.60 -3.37 -9.26
CA ALA A 114 -7.87 -4.77 -9.53
C ALA A 114 -7.28 -5.16 -10.89
N VAL A 115 -6.42 -6.17 -10.91
CA VAL A 115 -5.84 -6.74 -12.12
C VAL A 115 -6.55 -8.07 -12.43
N PRO A 116 -7.20 -8.22 -13.59
CA PRO A 116 -7.81 -9.50 -13.95
C PRO A 116 -6.71 -10.56 -14.15
N ALA A 117 -6.91 -11.75 -13.60
CA ALA A 117 -6.02 -12.86 -13.87
C ALA A 117 -6.15 -13.33 -15.32
N ASP A 118 -5.04 -13.71 -15.97
CA ASP A 118 -5.01 -14.15 -17.38
C ASP A 118 -5.95 -15.34 -17.66
N ASP A 119 -6.21 -16.16 -16.65
CA ASP A 119 -7.07 -17.35 -16.73
C ASP A 119 -8.56 -17.04 -16.45
N GLY A 120 -8.89 -15.78 -16.14
CA GLY A 120 -10.24 -15.34 -15.79
C GLY A 120 -10.76 -15.91 -14.46
N SER A 121 -9.88 -16.47 -13.62
CA SER A 121 -10.26 -17.10 -12.35
C SER A 121 -10.59 -16.10 -11.23
N GLY A 122 -10.21 -14.83 -11.41
CA GLY A 122 -10.48 -13.77 -10.46
C GLY A 122 -9.69 -12.49 -10.74
N TYR A 123 -9.50 -11.70 -9.69
CA TYR A 123 -8.81 -10.42 -9.68
C TYR A 123 -7.76 -10.39 -8.58
N VAL A 124 -6.55 -9.97 -8.92
CA VAL A 124 -5.52 -9.59 -7.95
C VAL A 124 -5.79 -8.16 -7.53
N ILE A 125 -6.06 -7.96 -6.25
CA ILE A 125 -6.36 -6.66 -5.65
C ILE A 125 -5.06 -6.03 -5.16
N LEU A 126 -4.85 -4.76 -5.52
CA LEU A 126 -3.68 -3.99 -5.15
C LEU A 126 -4.07 -2.75 -4.33
N ASP A 127 -3.13 -2.29 -3.52
CA ASP A 127 -3.24 -1.01 -2.83
C ASP A 127 -2.93 0.18 -3.74
N GLY A 128 -2.99 1.40 -3.19
CA GLY A 128 -2.69 2.63 -3.93
C GLY A 128 -1.26 2.75 -4.48
N ASN A 129 -0.33 1.93 -4.00
CA ASN A 129 1.05 1.87 -4.48
C ASN A 129 1.28 0.70 -5.46
N CYS A 130 0.19 0.06 -5.93
CA CYS A 130 0.21 -1.14 -6.77
C CYS A 130 0.90 -2.35 -6.13
N ASN A 131 0.97 -2.43 -4.80
CA ASN A 131 1.44 -3.61 -4.11
C ASN A 131 0.28 -4.61 -3.94
N GLU A 132 0.56 -5.88 -4.18
CA GLU A 132 -0.43 -6.95 -4.01
C GLU A 132 -0.95 -7.04 -2.57
N MET A 133 -2.26 -7.26 -2.44
CA MET A 133 -2.94 -7.44 -1.16
C MET A 133 -3.53 -8.85 -1.06
N VAL A 134 -4.42 -9.18 -2.01
CA VAL A 134 -5.20 -10.43 -1.99
C VAL A 134 -5.73 -10.75 -3.38
N THR A 135 -6.10 -12.00 -3.62
CA THR A 135 -6.84 -12.41 -4.82
C THR A 135 -8.30 -12.65 -4.47
N LYS A 136 -9.23 -12.02 -5.20
CA LYS A 136 -10.68 -12.17 -5.05
C LYS A 136 -11.30 -12.76 -6.32
N ALA A 137 -12.44 -13.43 -6.18
CA ALA A 137 -13.18 -13.92 -7.35
C ALA A 137 -13.86 -12.78 -8.13
N GLU A 138 -14.28 -11.72 -7.45
CA GLU A 138 -15.00 -10.59 -8.02
C GLU A 138 -14.33 -9.26 -7.66
N ASN A 139 -14.41 -8.28 -8.56
CA ASN A 139 -13.93 -6.92 -8.33
C ASN A 139 -14.96 -6.12 -7.49
N VAL A 140 -15.00 -6.41 -6.20
CA VAL A 140 -15.86 -5.75 -5.21
C VAL A 140 -14.99 -5.26 -4.06
N ASN A 141 -15.00 -3.96 -3.82
CA ASN A 141 -14.25 -3.33 -2.74
C ASN A 141 -14.86 -3.64 -1.37
N ASN A 142 -14.02 -3.90 -0.37
CA ASN A 142 -14.43 -4.25 0.99
C ASN A 142 -15.14 -3.10 1.75
N LEU A 143 -14.89 -1.84 1.43
CA LEU A 143 -15.44 -0.70 2.18
C LEU A 143 -16.84 -0.30 1.72
N ASP A 144 -17.08 -0.27 0.41
CA ASP A 144 -18.29 0.34 -0.18
C ASP A 144 -19.02 -0.57 -1.19
N GLY A 145 -18.48 -1.77 -1.45
CA GLY A 145 -19.03 -2.71 -2.43
C GLY A 145 -18.93 -2.25 -3.89
N SER A 146 -18.29 -1.11 -4.17
CA SER A 146 -18.10 -0.58 -5.52
C SER A 146 -16.83 -1.17 -6.16
N PRO A 147 -16.74 -1.26 -7.49
CA PRO A 147 -15.56 -1.84 -8.14
C PRO A 147 -14.29 -1.03 -7.89
N ASN A 148 -13.16 -1.73 -7.69
CA ASN A 148 -11.83 -1.15 -7.77
C ASN A 148 -11.48 -0.75 -9.22
N VAL A 149 -10.48 0.11 -9.38
CA VAL A 149 -10.04 0.57 -10.70
C VAL A 149 -9.39 -0.59 -11.43
N LEU A 150 -9.90 -0.92 -12.63
CA LEU A 150 -9.35 -2.01 -13.42
C LEU A 150 -7.99 -1.61 -13.98
N LEU A 151 -6.97 -2.41 -13.72
CA LEU A 151 -5.61 -2.16 -14.16
C LEU A 151 -5.19 -3.24 -15.17
N ASP A 152 -4.91 -2.79 -16.40
CA ASP A 152 -4.42 -3.62 -17.51
C ASP A 152 -3.14 -2.96 -18.04
N VAL A 153 -2.06 -3.07 -17.26
CA VAL A 153 -0.74 -2.53 -17.59
C VAL A 153 0.33 -3.56 -17.24
N PRO A 154 1.49 -3.56 -17.91
CA PRO A 154 2.62 -4.39 -17.52
C PRO A 154 3.06 -4.13 -16.07
N GLN A 155 3.41 -5.19 -15.34
CA GLN A 155 3.85 -5.08 -13.93
C GLN A 155 5.09 -4.18 -13.77
N GLU A 156 5.94 -4.09 -14.79
CA GLU A 156 7.11 -3.20 -14.81
C GLU A 156 6.73 -1.71 -14.75
N ASP A 157 5.53 -1.35 -15.19
CA ASP A 157 5.04 0.02 -15.24
C ASP A 157 4.17 0.40 -14.02
N TYR A 158 3.96 -0.52 -13.05
CA TYR A 158 3.11 -0.28 -11.88
C TYR A 158 3.53 0.93 -11.05
N ALA A 159 4.82 1.09 -10.77
CA ALA A 159 5.32 2.23 -9.99
C ALA A 159 5.02 3.56 -10.70
N LEU A 160 5.24 3.61 -12.02
CA LEU A 160 4.96 4.79 -12.83
C LEU A 160 3.46 5.11 -12.85
N VAL A 161 2.61 4.10 -13.01
CA VAL A 161 1.14 4.27 -13.01
C VAL A 161 0.63 4.70 -11.63
N ALA A 162 1.17 4.13 -10.55
CA ALA A 162 0.85 4.53 -9.18
C ALA A 162 1.18 6.01 -8.94
N ASP A 163 2.36 6.47 -9.36
CA ASP A 163 2.77 7.86 -9.22
C ASP A 163 1.84 8.83 -9.99
N ILE A 164 1.51 8.48 -11.24
CA ILE A 164 0.56 9.24 -12.06
C ILE A 164 -0.77 9.33 -11.33
N LEU A 165 -1.36 8.19 -10.96
CA LEU A 165 -2.70 8.15 -10.36
C LEU A 165 -2.74 8.76 -8.96
N SER A 166 -1.65 8.69 -8.21
CA SER A 166 -1.49 9.39 -6.93
C SER A 166 -1.62 10.91 -7.12
N SER A 167 -0.95 11.47 -8.14
CA SER A 167 -1.07 12.90 -8.46
C SER A 167 -2.51 13.32 -8.82
N PHE A 168 -3.27 12.43 -9.46
CA PHE A 168 -4.70 12.65 -9.70
C PHE A 168 -5.54 12.49 -8.42
N GLY A 169 -5.19 11.50 -7.60
CA GLY A 169 -5.85 11.19 -6.33
C GLY A 169 -5.77 12.34 -5.33
N GLU A 170 -4.65 13.06 -5.26
CA GLU A 170 -4.50 14.26 -4.43
C GLU A 170 -5.53 15.35 -4.77
N LYS A 171 -5.92 15.46 -6.05
CA LYS A 171 -6.87 16.48 -6.51
C LYS A 171 -8.33 16.04 -6.43
N PHE A 172 -8.62 14.75 -6.69
CA PHE A 172 -9.97 14.18 -6.63
C PHE A 172 -10.31 13.51 -5.29
N SER A 173 -9.43 13.62 -4.29
CA SER A 173 -9.50 12.95 -2.98
C SER A 173 -9.40 11.42 -3.01
N SER A 174 -9.59 10.76 -4.15
CA SER A 174 -9.45 9.30 -4.31
C SER A 174 -9.36 8.89 -5.78
N VAL A 175 -8.49 7.93 -6.08
CA VAL A 175 -8.36 7.36 -7.43
C VAL A 175 -9.63 6.64 -7.87
N ARG A 176 -10.25 5.89 -6.96
CA ARG A 176 -11.48 5.13 -7.22
C ARG A 176 -12.67 6.03 -7.55
N ALA A 177 -12.68 7.28 -7.07
CA ALA A 177 -13.76 8.22 -7.33
C ALA A 177 -13.75 8.72 -8.78
N PHE A 178 -12.58 8.83 -9.40
CA PHE A 178 -12.44 9.42 -10.74
C PHE A 178 -12.20 8.36 -11.83
N ALA A 179 -11.35 7.36 -11.59
CA ALA A 179 -10.96 6.38 -12.59
C ALA A 179 -11.87 5.15 -12.57
N GLU A 180 -12.18 4.65 -13.77
CA GLU A 180 -12.84 3.35 -13.99
C GLU A 180 -11.81 2.28 -14.34
N SER A 181 -10.93 2.58 -15.30
CA SER A 181 -9.89 1.66 -15.76
C SER A 181 -8.65 2.39 -16.26
N VAL A 182 -7.51 1.72 -16.17
CA VAL A 182 -6.22 2.17 -16.68
C VAL A 182 -5.62 1.06 -17.53
N THR A 183 -5.33 1.37 -18.80
CA THR A 183 -4.88 0.38 -19.78
C THR A 183 -3.66 0.90 -20.53
N ALA A 184 -2.60 0.09 -20.59
CA ALA A 184 -1.44 0.35 -21.44
C ALA A 184 -1.66 -0.31 -22.80
N VAL A 185 -1.60 0.48 -23.86
CA VAL A 185 -1.82 0.02 -25.23
C VAL A 185 -0.58 0.33 -26.06
N ASN A 186 -0.08 -0.66 -26.78
CA ASN A 186 0.97 -0.44 -27.77
C ASN A 186 0.32 -0.30 -29.16
N ASP A 187 0.27 0.91 -29.68
CA ASP A 187 -0.29 1.22 -30.99
C ASP A 187 0.83 1.33 -32.03
N SER A 188 0.67 0.63 -33.16
CA SER A 188 1.67 0.63 -34.25
C SER A 188 1.97 1.98 -34.88
N ILE A 189 1.09 2.98 -34.72
CA ILE A 189 1.22 4.32 -35.30
C ILE A 189 1.56 5.33 -34.20
N LEU A 190 0.89 5.24 -33.05
CA LEU A 190 1.00 6.22 -31.96
C LEU A 190 1.98 5.82 -30.86
N GLY A 191 2.55 4.61 -30.92
CA GLY A 191 3.49 4.09 -29.94
C GLY A 191 2.83 3.61 -28.65
N GLU A 192 3.56 3.68 -27.55
CA GLU A 192 3.07 3.29 -26.22
C GLU A 192 2.12 4.36 -25.66
N LEU A 193 0.88 3.96 -25.37
CA LEU A 193 -0.20 4.80 -24.88
C LEU A 193 -0.65 4.33 -23.50
N LEU A 194 -0.90 5.26 -22.58
CA LEU A 194 -1.62 4.98 -21.35
C LEU A 194 -3.00 5.61 -21.44
N ARG A 195 -4.05 4.78 -21.34
CA ARG A 195 -5.45 5.21 -21.35
C ARG A 195 -6.02 5.14 -19.96
N ILE A 196 -6.52 6.27 -19.46
CA ILE A 196 -7.22 6.38 -18.19
C ILE A 196 -8.68 6.70 -18.51
N LYS A 197 -9.55 5.70 -18.37
CA LYS A 197 -10.99 5.88 -18.55
C LYS A 197 -11.58 6.44 -17.26
N LEU A 198 -12.21 7.60 -17.34
CA LEU A 198 -12.85 8.23 -16.18
C LEU A 198 -14.30 7.72 -16.04
N ARG A 199 -14.79 7.67 -14.80
CA ARG A 199 -16.19 7.26 -14.51
C ARG A 199 -17.24 8.20 -15.11
N CYS A 200 -16.88 9.44 -15.43
CA CYS A 200 -17.78 10.37 -16.10
C CYS A 200 -17.96 10.08 -17.60
N GLY A 201 -17.11 9.22 -18.19
CA GLY A 201 -17.23 8.71 -19.55
C GLY A 201 -16.06 9.07 -20.48
N VAL A 202 -15.41 10.23 -20.27
CA VAL A 202 -14.23 10.60 -21.08
C VAL A 202 -13.01 9.74 -20.77
N THR A 203 -12.18 9.49 -21.78
CA THR A 203 -10.90 8.78 -21.66
C THR A 203 -9.74 9.76 -21.86
N MET A 204 -8.83 9.82 -20.90
CA MET A 204 -7.57 10.54 -21.03
C MET A 204 -6.50 9.62 -21.61
N GLU A 205 -5.77 10.08 -22.63
CA GLU A 205 -4.65 9.34 -23.23
C GLU A 205 -3.33 10.11 -23.06
N ILE A 206 -2.35 9.44 -22.45
CA ILE A 206 -0.97 9.90 -22.39
C ILE A 206 -0.20 9.14 -23.46
N ARG A 207 0.26 9.85 -24.49
CA ARG A 207 1.10 9.28 -25.54
C ARG A 207 2.56 9.25 -25.12
N GLU A 208 3.25 8.17 -25.46
CA GLU A 208 4.62 7.90 -25.03
C GLU A 208 4.74 8.11 -23.51
N TYR A 209 3.90 7.39 -22.76
CA TYR A 209 3.74 7.60 -21.32
C TYR A 209 4.97 7.23 -20.49
N LYS A 210 6.08 6.82 -21.11
CA LYS A 210 7.38 6.68 -20.45
C LYS A 210 8.23 7.96 -20.53
N VAL A 211 7.74 9.01 -21.19
CA VAL A 211 8.45 10.28 -21.42
C VAL A 211 7.56 11.46 -21.01
N HIS A 212 8.09 12.35 -20.15
CA HIS A 212 7.43 13.57 -19.65
C HIS A 212 6.01 13.31 -19.12
N THR A 213 5.85 12.20 -18.41
CA THR A 213 4.55 11.63 -18.08
C THR A 213 3.79 12.48 -17.09
N GLU A 214 4.48 12.99 -16.08
CA GLU A 214 3.92 13.85 -15.04
C GLU A 214 3.43 15.17 -15.65
N GLU A 215 4.22 15.78 -16.56
CA GLU A 215 3.85 17.02 -17.22
C GLU A 215 2.65 16.84 -18.17
N LYS A 216 2.62 15.73 -18.93
CA LYS A 216 1.49 15.38 -19.79
C LYS A 216 0.22 15.10 -18.98
N ALA A 217 0.32 14.37 -17.87
CA ALA A 217 -0.78 14.10 -16.96
C ALA A 217 -1.33 15.39 -16.35
N GLN A 218 -0.45 16.27 -15.87
CA GLN A 218 -0.84 17.57 -15.32
C GLN A 218 -1.50 18.47 -16.37
N ALA A 219 -0.99 18.48 -17.61
CA ALA A 219 -1.60 19.22 -18.71
C ALA A 219 -3.03 18.71 -19.01
N LEU A 220 -3.19 17.39 -19.14
CA LEU A 220 -4.51 16.75 -19.36
C LEU A 220 -5.50 17.12 -18.26
N PHE A 221 -5.04 17.07 -17.01
CA PHE A 221 -5.85 17.42 -15.87
C PHE A 221 -6.30 18.88 -15.92
N ASN A 222 -5.37 19.82 -16.11
CA ASN A 222 -5.70 21.25 -16.15
C ASN A 222 -6.68 21.56 -17.28
N ALA A 223 -6.55 20.89 -18.42
CA ALA A 223 -7.51 20.99 -19.51
C ALA A 223 -8.88 20.43 -19.12
N PHE A 224 -8.93 19.29 -18.42
CA PHE A 224 -10.18 18.68 -17.97
C PHE A 224 -10.96 19.58 -17.02
N ASP A 225 -10.30 20.25 -16.07
CA ASP A 225 -10.95 21.20 -15.16
C ASP A 225 -11.61 22.36 -15.91
N LEU A 226 -10.97 22.85 -16.97
CA LEU A 226 -11.48 23.94 -17.82
C LEU A 226 -12.54 23.46 -18.83
N THR A 227 -12.69 22.15 -19.01
CA THR A 227 -13.58 21.57 -20.01
C THR A 227 -15.04 21.61 -19.51
N PRO A 228 -15.99 22.10 -20.33
CA PRO A 228 -17.42 22.07 -19.99
C PRO A 228 -17.95 20.65 -19.75
N ASP A 229 -18.91 20.51 -18.82
CA ASP A 229 -19.42 19.20 -18.39
C ASP A 229 -19.96 18.33 -19.54
N TYR A 230 -20.56 18.92 -20.58
CA TYR A 230 -21.09 18.16 -21.71
C TYR A 230 -20.00 17.45 -22.53
N LEU A 231 -18.75 17.95 -22.51
CA LEU A 231 -17.61 17.30 -23.16
C LEU A 231 -16.97 16.23 -22.26
N LYS A 232 -17.30 16.18 -20.97
CA LYS A 232 -16.77 15.18 -20.03
C LYS A 232 -17.52 13.85 -20.08
N LEU A 233 -18.64 13.80 -20.80
CA LEU A 233 -19.56 12.68 -20.84
C LEU A 233 -19.08 11.51 -21.71
N ASP A 234 -18.24 11.78 -22.72
CA ASP A 234 -17.72 10.76 -23.64
C ASP A 234 -16.55 11.32 -24.46
N GLY A 235 -15.79 10.41 -25.09
CA GLY A 235 -14.74 10.73 -26.05
C GLY A 235 -13.32 10.68 -25.46
N TYR A 236 -12.37 11.24 -26.20
CA TYR A 236 -10.95 11.16 -25.90
C TYR A 236 -10.35 12.53 -25.67
N MET A 237 -9.55 12.66 -24.62
CA MET A 237 -8.65 13.77 -24.37
C MET A 237 -7.22 13.28 -24.42
N TYR A 238 -6.35 13.94 -25.17
CA TYR A 238 -4.95 13.52 -25.25
C TYR A 238 -3.99 14.69 -25.31
N CYS A 239 -2.81 14.52 -24.70
CA CYS A 239 -1.76 15.52 -24.71
C CYS A 239 -0.74 15.21 -25.81
N MET A 240 -0.34 16.24 -26.54
CA MET A 240 0.75 16.20 -27.51
C MET A 240 1.86 17.17 -27.11
N GLU A 241 3.10 16.73 -27.24
CA GLU A 241 4.26 17.59 -27.17
C GLU A 241 4.51 18.19 -28.55
N THR A 242 4.70 19.50 -28.62
CA THR A 242 5.05 20.20 -29.86
C THR A 242 6.56 20.24 -30.05
N ASP A 243 7.04 20.48 -31.27
CA ASP A 243 8.48 20.66 -31.57
C ASP A 243 9.17 21.76 -30.73
N SER A 244 8.37 22.66 -30.14
CA SER A 244 8.83 23.72 -29.23
C SER A 244 8.98 23.29 -27.77
N GLY A 245 8.66 22.03 -27.44
CA GLY A 245 8.60 21.49 -26.07
C GLY A 245 7.35 21.91 -25.29
N ALA A 246 6.38 22.57 -25.93
CA ALA A 246 5.12 22.94 -25.28
C ALA A 246 4.11 21.79 -25.38
N PHE A 247 3.38 21.55 -24.29
CA PHE A 247 2.28 20.58 -24.22
C PHE A 247 0.96 21.22 -24.66
N ARG A 248 0.22 20.53 -25.53
CA ARG A 248 -1.12 20.93 -25.96
C ARG A 248 -2.09 19.78 -25.75
N VAL A 249 -3.27 20.08 -25.23
CA VAL A 249 -4.30 19.08 -25.00
C VAL A 249 -5.37 19.21 -26.07
N ILE A 250 -5.70 18.09 -26.70
CA ILE A 250 -6.85 17.98 -27.61
C ILE A 250 -8.04 17.48 -26.81
N LEU A 251 -9.14 18.22 -26.88
CA LEU A 251 -10.42 17.91 -26.23
C LEU A 251 -11.29 16.96 -27.07
N PRO A 252 -12.37 16.38 -26.51
CA PRO A 252 -13.22 15.43 -27.22
C PRO A 252 -13.92 16.00 -28.47
N ASP A 253 -14.13 17.32 -28.52
CA ASP A 253 -14.67 18.02 -29.69
C ASP A 253 -13.61 18.42 -30.74
N GLY A 254 -12.35 18.07 -30.50
CA GLY A 254 -11.22 18.40 -31.35
C GLY A 254 -10.63 19.80 -31.14
N SER A 255 -11.15 20.57 -30.18
CA SER A 255 -10.53 21.84 -29.79
C SER A 255 -9.19 21.61 -29.07
N ILE A 256 -8.32 22.62 -29.10
CA ILE A 256 -6.95 22.54 -28.56
C ILE A 256 -6.78 23.60 -27.48
N ILE A 257 -6.29 23.18 -26.32
CA ILE A 257 -5.91 24.03 -25.18
C ILE A 257 -4.41 23.94 -24.94
#